data_AF-A0A2M7NY23-F1
#
_entry.id   AF-A0A2M7NY23-F1
#
_cell.length_a   1.000
_cell.length_b   1.000
_cell.length_c   1.000
_cell.angle_alpha   90.00
_cell.angle_beta   90.00
_cell.angle_gamma   90.00
#
_symmetry.space_group_name_H-M   'P 1'
#
loop_
_entity.id
_entity.type
_entity.pdbx_description
1 polymer ?
#
loop_
_entity_poly.entity_id
_entity_poly.type
_entity_poly.pdbx_seq_one_letter_code
_entity_poly.pdbx_strand_id
1 'polypeptide(L)'
;MRLGRNFTNMLETTFLTDEEKKDLKAGKLTVPDMDATVQIKAKKDIKGQIDVIREIGLNHIELDGGVPNPFLAMADDEIEGIKKYAEEKGVSISVHLPYTFVAQSVVTFQEEDRLAACALMKRYVDFAKKIGARLVNMHPGSVPFYQAAGRYLDIANKSVRTSSRELAQYCKEKGLLMHVENNTAFDTIG
;
A
#
# COMPACT_ATOMS: atom_id res chain seq x y z
N MET A 1 5.82 -18.85 0.60
CA MET A 1 5.73 -18.28 -0.76
C MET A 1 4.74 -17.13 -0.73
N ARG A 2 5.17 -15.87 -0.88
CA ARG A 2 4.33 -14.66 -0.69
C ARG A 2 3.68 -14.26 -2.03
N LEU A 3 2.57 -14.90 -2.40
CA LEU A 3 1.92 -14.71 -3.71
C LEU A 3 1.50 -13.25 -4.00
N GLY A 4 1.11 -12.47 -2.99
CA GLY A 4 0.68 -11.07 -3.17
C GLY A 4 1.81 -10.11 -3.57
N ARG A 5 2.91 -10.05 -2.80
CA ARG A 5 4.08 -9.23 -3.13
C ARG A 5 4.77 -9.70 -4.42
N ASN A 6 4.67 -10.99 -4.72
CA ASN A 6 5.14 -11.52 -5.99
C ASN A 6 4.35 -10.96 -7.17
N PHE A 7 3.06 -10.61 -7.05
CA PHE A 7 2.30 -10.05 -8.17
C PHE A 7 2.82 -8.67 -8.59
N THR A 8 2.98 -7.73 -7.64
CA THR A 8 3.51 -6.39 -7.92
C THR A 8 4.92 -6.44 -8.47
N ASN A 9 5.82 -7.23 -7.86
CA ASN A 9 7.18 -7.39 -8.35
C ASN A 9 7.26 -8.07 -9.73
N MET A 10 6.34 -9.00 -10.03
CA MET A 10 6.28 -9.63 -11.35
C MET A 10 5.78 -8.64 -12.42
N LEU A 11 4.84 -7.75 -12.07
CA LEU A 11 4.42 -6.67 -12.94
C LEU A 11 5.56 -5.69 -13.23
N GLU A 12 6.39 -5.35 -12.25
CA GLU A 12 7.53 -4.44 -12.46
C GLU A 12 8.48 -4.93 -13.55
N THR A 13 8.68 -6.25 -13.68
CA THR A 13 9.52 -6.82 -14.74
C THR A 13 9.01 -6.52 -16.15
N THR A 14 7.71 -6.23 -16.34
CA THR A 14 7.15 -5.88 -17.65
C THR A 14 7.55 -4.47 -18.10
N PHE A 15 7.94 -3.61 -17.15
CA PHE A 15 8.42 -2.24 -17.40
C PHE A 15 9.93 -2.16 -17.67
N LEU A 16 10.63 -3.29 -17.61
CA LEU A 16 12.04 -3.39 -17.99
C LEU A 16 12.21 -3.57 -19.51
N THR A 17 13.29 -3.01 -20.04
CA THR A 17 13.81 -3.33 -21.38
C THR A 17 14.30 -4.78 -21.45
N ASP A 18 14.48 -5.31 -22.67
CA ASP A 18 14.98 -6.68 -22.85
C ASP A 18 16.40 -6.87 -22.31
N GLU A 19 17.23 -5.82 -22.36
CA GLU A 19 18.57 -5.83 -21.78
C GLU A 19 18.51 -5.88 -20.25
N GLU A 20 17.69 -5.04 -19.61
CA GLU A 20 17.51 -5.05 -18.15
C GLU A 20 16.92 -6.38 -17.66
N LYS A 21 16.00 -7.00 -18.40
CA LYS A 21 15.49 -8.35 -18.09
C LYS A 21 16.59 -9.40 -18.13
N LYS A 22 17.50 -9.31 -19.11
CA LYS A 22 18.66 -10.20 -19.21
C LYS A 22 19.62 -9.99 -18.04
N ASP A 23 19.86 -8.75 -17.66
CA ASP A 23 20.72 -8.40 -16.53
C ASP A 23 20.13 -8.81 -15.18
N LEU A 24 18.80 -8.67 -14.99
CA LEU A 24 18.09 -9.20 -13.82
C LEU A 24 18.24 -10.73 -13.73
N LYS A 25 18.03 -11.44 -14.83
CA LYS A 25 18.18 -12.90 -14.90
C LYS A 25 19.63 -13.34 -14.66
N ALA A 26 20.60 -12.52 -15.04
CA ALA A 26 22.03 -12.77 -14.80
C ALA A 26 22.51 -12.33 -13.41
N GLY A 27 21.64 -11.73 -12.58
CA GLY A 27 21.99 -11.21 -11.26
C GLY A 27 22.84 -9.94 -11.28
N LYS A 28 22.92 -9.24 -12.42
CA LYS A 28 23.62 -7.95 -12.57
C LYS A 28 22.74 -6.76 -12.17
N LEU A 29 21.43 -6.90 -12.35
CA LEU A 29 20.40 -6.02 -11.79
C LEU A 29 19.76 -6.75 -10.61
N THR A 30 19.70 -6.14 -9.43
CA THR A 30 19.02 -6.76 -8.28
C THR A 30 17.54 -6.39 -8.27
N VAL A 31 16.72 -7.14 -7.52
CA VAL A 31 15.29 -6.80 -7.34
C VAL A 31 15.11 -5.39 -6.73
N PRO A 32 15.87 -4.97 -5.70
CA PRO A 32 15.82 -3.59 -5.22
C PRO A 32 16.17 -2.54 -6.28
N ASP A 33 17.14 -2.81 -7.16
CA ASP A 33 17.51 -1.86 -8.23
C ASP A 33 16.39 -1.73 -9.27
N MET A 34 15.76 -2.86 -9.63
CA MET A 34 14.57 -2.86 -10.49
C MET A 34 13.44 -2.05 -9.85
N ASP A 35 13.06 -2.38 -8.62
CA ASP A 35 12.00 -1.74 -7.85
C ASP A 35 12.21 -0.21 -7.83
N ALA A 36 13.40 0.23 -7.41
CA ALA A 36 13.78 1.64 -7.38
C ALA A 36 13.68 2.35 -8.75
N THR A 37 13.82 1.62 -9.86
CA THR A 37 13.83 2.16 -11.22
C THR A 37 12.42 2.25 -11.83
N VAL A 38 11.59 1.22 -11.64
CA VAL A 38 10.32 1.08 -12.37
C VAL A 38 9.06 1.17 -11.52
N GLN A 39 9.17 1.05 -10.19
CA GLN A 39 8.02 0.97 -9.27
C GLN A 39 7.03 2.13 -9.44
N ILE A 40 7.49 3.37 -9.60
CA ILE A 40 6.57 4.52 -9.81
C ILE A 40 5.78 4.37 -11.11
N LYS A 41 6.45 3.95 -12.19
CA LYS A 41 5.79 3.74 -13.50
C LYS A 41 4.79 2.60 -13.41
N ALA A 42 5.20 1.48 -12.81
CA ALA A 42 4.34 0.31 -12.61
C ALA A 42 3.10 0.67 -11.78
N LYS A 43 3.27 1.32 -10.63
CA LYS A 43 2.18 1.75 -9.75
C LYS A 43 1.25 2.79 -10.39
N LYS A 44 1.77 3.61 -11.31
CA LYS A 44 0.95 4.59 -12.04
C LYS A 44 0.07 3.93 -13.09
N ASP A 45 0.51 2.83 -13.70
CA ASP A 45 -0.23 2.11 -14.75
C ASP A 45 -1.35 1.22 -14.18
N ILE A 46 -2.31 1.83 -13.48
CA ILE A 46 -3.41 1.11 -12.84
C ILE A 46 -4.30 0.42 -13.90
N LYS A 47 -4.45 1.02 -15.09
CA LYS A 47 -5.23 0.41 -16.19
C LYS A 47 -4.55 -0.83 -16.75
N GLY A 48 -3.24 -0.81 -16.96
CA GLY A 48 -2.48 -2.00 -17.34
C GLY A 48 -2.55 -3.09 -16.29
N GLN A 49 -2.46 -2.73 -15.00
CA GLN A 49 -2.66 -3.72 -13.92
C GLN A 49 -4.07 -4.33 -13.93
N ILE A 50 -5.10 -3.52 -14.20
CA ILE A 50 -6.49 -3.99 -14.39
C ILE A 50 -6.56 -5.00 -15.54
N ASP A 51 -5.91 -4.73 -16.67
CA ASP A 51 -5.91 -5.64 -17.81
C ASP A 51 -5.20 -6.96 -17.49
N VAL A 52 -4.03 -6.90 -16.84
CA VAL A 52 -3.30 -8.12 -16.42
C VAL A 52 -4.14 -8.98 -15.48
N ILE A 53 -4.76 -8.41 -14.44
CA ILE A 53 -5.58 -9.21 -13.52
C ILE A 53 -6.77 -9.85 -14.23
N ARG A 54 -7.34 -9.18 -15.23
CA ARG A 54 -8.45 -9.71 -16.04
C ARG A 54 -8.00 -10.86 -16.93
N GLU A 55 -6.82 -10.78 -17.54
CA GLU A 55 -6.24 -11.85 -18.36
C GLU A 55 -6.03 -13.13 -17.56
N ILE A 56 -5.64 -13.01 -16.28
CA ILE A 56 -5.45 -14.16 -15.38
C ILE A 56 -6.74 -14.59 -14.65
N GLY A 57 -7.89 -14.00 -15.00
CA GLY A 57 -9.21 -14.41 -14.48
C GLY A 57 -9.58 -13.83 -13.12
N LEU A 58 -8.86 -12.82 -12.62
CA LEU A 58 -9.18 -12.10 -11.39
C LEU A 58 -10.03 -10.86 -11.66
N ASN A 59 -10.75 -10.40 -10.64
CA ASN A 59 -11.66 -9.25 -10.71
C ASN A 59 -11.52 -8.29 -9.51
N HIS A 60 -10.41 -8.41 -8.78
CA HIS A 60 -10.06 -7.52 -7.68
C HIS A 60 -8.57 -7.19 -7.75
N ILE A 61 -8.24 -5.91 -7.61
CA ILE A 61 -6.87 -5.44 -7.47
C ILE A 61 -6.71 -4.64 -6.19
N GLU A 62 -5.59 -4.87 -5.50
CA GLU A 62 -5.13 -4.02 -4.42
C GLU A 62 -4.00 -3.12 -4.93
N LEU A 63 -4.18 -1.80 -4.80
CA LEU A 63 -3.16 -0.83 -5.15
C LEU A 63 -2.16 -0.69 -4.00
N ASP A 64 -0.90 -1.03 -4.26
CA ASP A 64 0.17 -0.98 -3.25
C ASP A 64 0.63 0.46 -2.97
N GLY A 65 0.24 0.99 -1.81
CA GLY A 65 0.69 2.31 -1.31
C GLY A 65 2.11 2.35 -0.77
N GLY A 66 2.88 1.26 -0.87
CA GLY A 66 4.31 1.25 -0.60
C GLY A 66 5.04 2.37 -1.34
N VAL A 67 5.94 3.08 -0.65
CA VAL A 67 6.66 4.21 -1.25
C VAL A 67 7.91 3.75 -2.00
N PRO A 68 8.30 4.46 -3.08
CA PRO A 68 7.57 5.57 -3.70
C PRO A 68 6.29 5.12 -4.42
N ASN A 69 5.24 5.94 -4.38
CA ASN A 69 4.00 5.73 -5.16
C ASN A 69 3.48 7.08 -5.71
N PRO A 70 2.71 7.07 -6.81
CA PRO A 70 2.26 8.28 -7.48
C PRO A 70 0.91 8.82 -6.97
N PHE A 71 0.21 8.10 -6.09
CA PHE A 71 -1.24 8.22 -5.90
C PHE A 71 -1.71 9.62 -5.48
N LEU A 72 -1.03 10.25 -4.53
CA LEU A 72 -1.40 11.61 -4.07
C LEU A 72 -1.04 12.72 -5.06
N ALA A 73 -0.25 12.42 -6.10
CA ALA A 73 0.15 13.36 -7.14
C ALA A 73 -0.67 13.19 -8.45
N MET A 74 -1.55 12.19 -8.51
CA MET A 74 -2.42 11.97 -9.66
C MET A 74 -3.48 13.08 -9.76
N ALA A 75 -3.80 13.46 -11.00
CA ALA A 75 -4.84 14.44 -11.26
C ALA A 75 -6.24 13.81 -11.13
N ASP A 76 -7.25 14.63 -10.80
CA ASP A 76 -8.60 14.13 -10.54
C ASP A 76 -9.26 13.49 -11.78
N ASP A 77 -8.94 13.98 -12.98
CA ASP A 77 -9.39 13.42 -14.25
C ASP A 77 -8.74 12.06 -14.57
N GLU A 78 -7.45 11.91 -14.24
CA GLU A 78 -6.74 10.63 -14.30
C GLU A 78 -7.41 9.59 -13.39
N ILE A 79 -7.69 9.97 -12.14
CA ILE A 79 -8.34 9.10 -11.14
C ILE A 79 -9.75 8.69 -11.60
N GLU A 80 -10.56 9.64 -12.06
CA GLU A 80 -11.91 9.35 -12.57
C GLU A 80 -11.88 8.45 -13.80
N GLY A 81 -10.90 8.65 -14.69
CA GLY A 81 -10.67 7.80 -15.86
C GLY A 81 -10.29 6.36 -15.50
N ILE A 82 -9.60 6.14 -14.39
CA ILE A 82 -9.27 4.80 -13.88
C ILE A 82 -10.48 4.15 -13.23
N LYS A 83 -11.24 4.90 -12.42
CA LYS A 83 -12.46 4.41 -11.80
C LYS A 83 -13.46 3.88 -12.82
N LYS A 84 -13.75 4.66 -13.87
CA LYS A 84 -14.63 4.24 -14.98
C LYS A 84 -14.11 2.99 -15.67
N TYR A 85 -12.80 2.93 -15.92
CA TYR A 85 -12.18 1.76 -16.55
C TYR A 85 -12.34 0.49 -15.71
N ALA A 86 -12.17 0.59 -14.40
CA ALA A 86 -12.39 -0.52 -13.49
C ALA A 86 -13.86 -0.98 -13.49
N GLU A 87 -14.81 -0.04 -13.48
CA GLU A 87 -16.24 -0.32 -13.57
C GLU A 87 -16.60 -1.05 -14.88
N GLU A 88 -16.12 -0.56 -16.02
CA GLU A 88 -16.32 -1.18 -17.34
C GLU A 88 -15.75 -2.61 -17.43
N LYS A 89 -14.61 -2.85 -16.78
CA LYS A 89 -13.95 -4.17 -16.75
C LYS A 89 -14.50 -5.09 -15.65
N GLY A 90 -15.47 -4.62 -14.85
CA GLY A 90 -16.02 -5.36 -13.72
C GLY A 90 -14.95 -5.70 -12.67
N VAL A 91 -13.96 -4.83 -12.50
CA VAL A 91 -12.87 -4.95 -11.52
C VAL A 91 -13.15 -4.08 -10.31
N SER A 92 -12.98 -4.65 -9.13
CA SER A 92 -13.02 -3.91 -7.87
C SER A 92 -11.63 -3.52 -7.39
N ILE A 93 -11.54 -2.37 -6.71
CA ILE A 93 -10.27 -1.81 -6.23
C ILE A 93 -10.25 -1.81 -4.69
N SER A 94 -9.10 -2.12 -4.11
CA SER A 94 -8.72 -1.77 -2.74
C SER A 94 -7.42 -0.97 -2.75
N VAL A 95 -7.13 -0.23 -1.67
CA VAL A 95 -5.88 0.53 -1.54
C VAL A 95 -5.17 0.11 -0.28
N HIS A 96 -3.94 -0.36 -0.44
CA HIS A 96 -3.03 -0.57 0.69
C HIS A 96 -2.50 0.80 1.13
N LEU A 97 -2.79 1.21 2.37
CA LEU A 97 -2.28 2.48 2.89
C LEU A 97 -0.74 2.43 3.02
N PRO A 98 -0.06 3.57 2.87
CA PRO A 98 1.40 3.57 2.80
C PRO A 98 2.04 3.14 4.12
N TYR A 99 3.24 2.56 4.05
CA TYR A 99 4.07 2.19 5.20
C TYR A 99 5.37 3.01 5.25
N THR A 100 5.27 4.33 5.02
CA THR A 100 6.39 5.28 5.15
C THR A 100 6.88 5.41 6.60
N PHE A 101 8.03 6.05 6.82
CA PHE A 101 8.48 6.40 8.17
C PHE A 101 7.45 7.23 8.95
N VAL A 102 6.68 8.08 8.29
CA VAL A 102 5.59 8.84 8.91
C VAL A 102 4.38 7.94 9.15
N ALA A 103 3.97 7.16 8.15
CA ALA A 103 2.79 6.33 8.21
C ALA A 103 2.90 5.22 9.27
N GLN A 104 4.11 4.70 9.50
CA GLN A 104 4.38 3.73 10.57
C GLN A 104 4.24 4.34 11.97
N SER A 105 4.25 5.67 12.12
CA SER A 105 4.09 6.34 13.41
C SER A 105 2.65 6.32 13.94
N VAL A 106 1.71 5.61 13.31
CA VAL A 106 0.37 5.36 13.89
C VAL A 106 0.42 4.64 15.25
N VAL A 107 1.54 4.00 15.60
CA VAL A 107 1.82 3.26 16.87
C VAL A 107 2.92 3.91 17.72
N THR A 108 3.27 5.16 17.47
CA THR A 108 4.34 5.88 18.19
C THR A 108 3.93 6.32 19.61
N PHE A 109 4.92 6.72 20.42
CA PHE A 109 4.74 7.30 21.76
C PHE A 109 4.48 8.82 21.72
N GLN A 110 4.93 9.49 20.65
CA GLN A 110 4.81 10.93 20.47
C GLN A 110 3.50 11.30 19.76
N GLU A 111 2.61 12.02 20.43
CA GLU A 111 1.27 12.29 19.89
C GLU A 111 1.29 13.07 18.57
N GLU A 112 2.23 14.00 18.41
CA GLU A 112 2.42 14.82 17.21
C GLU A 112 2.75 13.95 16.00
N ASP A 113 3.62 12.95 16.17
CA ASP A 113 3.97 11.99 15.12
C ASP A 113 2.78 11.11 14.76
N ARG A 114 1.98 10.69 15.76
CA ARG A 114 0.75 9.92 15.55
C ARG A 114 -0.27 10.71 14.74
N LEU A 115 -0.47 11.99 15.08
CA LEU A 115 -1.37 12.88 14.37
C LEU A 115 -0.91 13.13 12.93
N ALA A 116 0.39 13.33 12.71
CA ALA A 116 0.97 13.46 11.38
C ALA A 116 0.78 12.18 10.54
N ALA A 117 0.97 11.01 11.15
CA ALA A 117 0.71 9.72 10.52
C ALA A 117 -0.77 9.58 10.12
N CYS A 118 -1.70 9.83 11.04
CA CYS A 118 -3.13 9.79 10.78
C CYS A 118 -3.54 10.78 9.68
N ALA A 119 -2.98 11.99 9.67
CA ALA A 119 -3.26 12.99 8.63
C ALA A 119 -2.79 12.52 7.25
N LEU A 120 -1.60 11.90 7.16
CA LEU A 120 -1.13 11.28 5.93
C LEU A 120 -2.06 10.16 5.46
N MET A 121 -2.43 9.24 6.35
CA MET A 121 -3.34 8.12 6.03
C MET A 121 -4.69 8.62 5.50
N LYS A 122 -5.27 9.66 6.11
CA LYS A 122 -6.55 10.25 5.67
C LYS A 122 -6.48 10.77 4.23
N ARG A 123 -5.35 11.35 3.80
CA ARG A 123 -5.16 11.77 2.40
C ARG A 123 -5.19 10.58 1.43
N TYR A 124 -4.64 9.43 1.82
CA TYR A 124 -4.74 8.21 1.02
C TYR A 124 -6.14 7.59 1.06
N VAL A 125 -6.88 7.73 2.18
CA VAL A 125 -8.29 7.36 2.24
C VAL A 125 -9.13 8.22 1.29
N ASP A 126 -8.84 9.53 1.19
CA ASP A 126 -9.48 10.40 0.20
C ASP A 126 -9.18 9.98 -1.23
N PHE A 127 -7.93 9.64 -1.55
CA PHE A 127 -7.57 9.04 -2.83
C PHE A 127 -8.34 7.74 -3.10
N ALA A 128 -8.38 6.83 -2.12
CA ALA A 128 -9.10 5.56 -2.21
C ALA A 128 -10.60 5.77 -2.49
N LYS A 129 -11.20 6.80 -1.86
CA LYS A 129 -12.58 7.19 -2.14
C LYS A 129 -12.75 7.67 -3.58
N LYS A 130 -11.87 8.55 -4.05
CA LYS A 130 -11.94 9.11 -5.41
C LYS A 130 -11.80 8.04 -6.49
N ILE A 131 -10.88 7.11 -6.32
CA ILE A 131 -10.64 6.02 -7.30
C ILE A 131 -11.71 4.92 -7.26
N GLY A 132 -12.70 5.01 -6.35
CA GLY A 132 -13.78 4.03 -6.25
C GLY A 132 -13.38 2.74 -5.53
N ALA A 133 -12.37 2.78 -4.65
CA ALA A 133 -11.99 1.63 -3.84
C ALA A 133 -13.15 1.20 -2.91
N ARG A 134 -13.23 -0.10 -2.61
CA ARG A 134 -14.20 -0.66 -1.66
C ARG A 134 -13.69 -0.66 -0.23
N LEU A 135 -12.38 -0.82 -0.08
CA LEU A 135 -11.72 -0.91 1.21
C LEU A 135 -10.31 -0.33 1.13
N VAL A 136 -9.80 0.02 2.30
CA VAL A 136 -8.39 0.31 2.54
C VAL A 136 -7.85 -0.70 3.55
N ASN A 137 -6.59 -1.07 3.42
CA ASN A 137 -5.89 -1.83 4.44
C ASN A 137 -4.73 -0.99 5.02
N MET A 138 -4.24 -1.32 6.21
CA MET A 138 -2.99 -0.74 6.72
C MET A 138 -2.20 -1.75 7.54
N HIS A 139 -0.88 -1.58 7.57
CA HIS A 139 -0.09 -2.13 8.66
C HIS A 139 -0.23 -1.26 9.92
N PRO A 140 -0.24 -1.85 11.13
CA PRO A 140 -0.38 -1.13 12.39
C PRO A 140 0.85 -0.32 12.81
N GLY A 141 1.86 -0.19 11.94
CA GLY A 141 3.13 0.47 12.22
C GLY A 141 4.14 -0.41 12.94
N SER A 142 5.24 0.19 13.39
CA SER A 142 6.32 -0.51 14.10
C SER A 142 6.90 0.36 15.22
N VAL A 143 7.46 -0.29 16.25
CA VAL A 143 8.25 0.36 17.31
C VAL A 143 9.59 -0.37 17.47
N PRO A 144 10.66 0.32 17.93
CA PRO A 144 11.94 -0.34 18.21
C PRO A 144 11.80 -1.51 19.19
N PHE A 145 12.58 -2.58 19.00
CA PHE A 145 12.44 -3.82 19.79
C PHE A 145 12.58 -3.61 21.31
N TYR A 146 13.43 -2.67 21.74
CA TYR A 146 13.64 -2.34 23.16
C TYR A 146 12.50 -1.50 23.76
N GLN A 147 11.58 -1.00 22.92
CA GLN A 147 10.35 -0.32 23.33
C GLN A 147 9.11 -1.19 23.07
N ALA A 148 9.27 -2.42 22.59
CA ALA A 148 8.18 -3.38 22.38
C ALA A 148 7.82 -4.19 23.65
N ALA A 149 8.16 -3.70 24.85
CA ALA A 149 7.93 -4.37 26.12
C ALA A 149 7.56 -3.40 27.25
N GLY A 150 7.02 -3.94 28.35
CA GLY A 150 6.70 -3.18 29.56
C GLY A 150 5.76 -1.99 29.31
N ARG A 151 5.99 -0.87 30.00
CA ARG A 151 5.14 0.34 29.87
C ARG A 151 5.15 0.93 28.46
N TYR A 152 6.23 0.78 27.70
CA TYR A 152 6.26 1.25 26.31
C TYR A 152 5.28 0.45 25.45
N LEU A 153 5.18 -0.86 25.65
CA LEU A 153 4.18 -1.68 24.96
C LEU A 153 2.74 -1.23 25.28
N ASP A 154 2.46 -0.84 26.52
CA ASP A 154 1.14 -0.30 26.89
C ASP A 154 0.82 1.01 26.17
N ILE A 155 1.81 1.89 26.03
CA ILE A 155 1.68 3.16 25.30
C ILE A 155 1.48 2.88 23.81
N ALA A 156 2.31 2.04 23.20
CA ALA A 156 2.17 1.63 21.80
C ALA A 156 0.78 1.02 21.52
N ASN A 157 0.33 0.10 22.39
CA ASN A 157 -1.00 -0.51 22.30
C ASN A 157 -2.12 0.52 22.43
N LYS A 158 -1.95 1.56 23.25
CA LYS A 158 -2.90 2.67 23.32
C LYS A 158 -2.88 3.47 22.01
N SER A 159 -1.71 3.82 21.49
CA SER A 159 -1.57 4.59 20.25
C SER A 159 -2.19 3.89 19.05
N VAL A 160 -1.88 2.61 18.83
CA VAL A 160 -2.46 1.86 17.70
C VAL A 160 -3.98 1.75 17.80
N ARG A 161 -4.54 1.58 19.00
CA ARG A 161 -6.00 1.58 19.20
C ARG A 161 -6.62 2.93 18.90
N THR A 162 -5.99 4.02 19.35
CA THR A 162 -6.45 5.39 19.08
C THR A 162 -6.44 5.68 17.58
N SER A 163 -5.30 5.45 16.92
CA SER A 163 -5.15 5.69 15.48
C SER A 163 -6.09 4.80 14.66
N SER A 164 -6.22 3.52 15.01
CA SER A 164 -7.13 2.61 14.30
C SER A 164 -8.59 3.06 14.42
N ARG A 165 -9.03 3.51 15.60
CA ARG A 165 -10.40 4.05 15.78
C ARG A 165 -10.63 5.33 14.99
N GLU A 166 -9.66 6.23 15.04
CA GLU A 166 -9.70 7.50 14.30
C GLU A 166 -9.81 7.26 12.79
N LEU A 167 -8.94 6.41 12.25
CA LEU A 167 -8.92 6.07 10.82
C LEU A 167 -10.15 5.25 10.42
N ALA A 168 -10.62 4.31 11.24
CA ALA A 168 -11.81 3.53 10.95
C ALA A 168 -13.07 4.40 10.91
N GLN A 169 -13.18 5.35 11.84
CA GLN A 169 -14.27 6.33 11.83
C GLN A 169 -14.21 7.20 10.56
N TYR A 170 -13.02 7.68 10.17
CA TYR A 170 -12.85 8.45 8.94
C TYR A 170 -13.19 7.64 7.68
N CYS A 171 -12.78 6.38 7.59
CA CYS A 171 -13.14 5.49 6.49
C CYS A 171 -14.66 5.26 6.43
N LYS A 172 -15.30 5.03 7.58
CA LYS A 172 -16.75 4.86 7.68
C LYS A 172 -17.51 6.08 7.14
N GLU A 173 -17.08 7.29 7.47
CA GLU A 173 -17.66 8.54 6.97
C GLU A 173 -17.54 8.67 5.44
N LYS A 174 -16.51 8.06 4.83
CA LYS A 174 -16.31 8.01 3.38
C LYS A 174 -17.01 6.82 2.70
N GLY A 175 -17.62 5.92 3.48
CA GLY A 175 -18.21 4.67 3.00
C GLY A 175 -17.17 3.64 2.54
N LEU A 176 -16.00 3.63 3.18
CA LEU A 176 -14.92 2.67 2.94
C LEU A 176 -14.81 1.70 4.12
N LEU A 177 -14.54 0.42 3.84
CA LEU A 177 -14.13 -0.53 4.87
C LEU A 177 -12.64 -0.34 5.19
N MET A 178 -12.27 -0.45 6.47
CA MET A 178 -10.89 -0.39 6.90
C MET A 178 -10.45 -1.74 7.46
N HIS A 179 -9.39 -2.30 6.89
CA HIS A 179 -8.74 -3.52 7.38
C HIS A 179 -7.40 -3.17 8.04
N VAL A 180 -6.98 -3.99 9.00
CA VAL A 180 -5.65 -3.93 9.61
C VAL A 180 -4.96 -5.25 9.32
N GLU A 181 -3.81 -5.18 8.64
CA GLU A 181 -3.00 -6.34 8.31
C GLU A 181 -1.93 -6.53 9.39
N ASN A 182 -2.02 -7.64 10.11
CA ASN A 182 -0.96 -8.07 11.01
C ASN A 182 0.25 -8.53 10.18
N ASN A 183 1.29 -7.71 10.15
CA ASN A 183 2.56 -8.14 9.60
C ASN A 183 3.20 -9.09 10.62
N THR A 184 2.86 -10.39 10.54
CA THR A 184 3.65 -11.40 11.23
C THR A 184 4.95 -11.50 10.46
N ALA A 185 5.94 -10.76 10.94
CA ALA A 185 7.33 -11.08 10.70
C ALA A 185 7.54 -12.55 11.14
N PHE A 186 7.41 -13.49 10.20
CA PHE A 186 7.98 -14.83 10.34
C PHE A 186 9.51 -14.71 10.20
N ASP A 187 10.14 -13.82 10.96
CA ASP A 187 11.59 -13.59 10.96
C ASP A 187 12.33 -14.75 11.66
N THR A 188 11.58 -15.77 12.10
CA THR A 188 12.09 -17.03 12.67
C THR A 188 11.29 -18.22 12.13
N ILE A 189 11.41 -18.50 10.84
CA ILE A 189 11.40 -19.90 10.38
C ILE A 189 12.77 -20.12 9.74
N GLY A 190 13.74 -20.44 10.59
CA GLY A 190 15.00 -21.07 10.22
C GLY A 190 14.85 -22.59 10.23
#